data_AF-A0A6L9IR79-F1
#
_entry.id   AF-A0A6L9IR79-F1
#
_cell.length_a   1.000
_cell.length_b   1.000
_cell.length_c   1.000
_cell.angle_alpha   90.00
_cell.angle_beta   90.00
_cell.angle_gamma   90.00
#
_symmetry.space_group_name_H-M   'P 1'
#
loop_
_entity.id
_entity.type
_entity.pdbx_description
1 polymer ?
#
loop_
_entity_poly.entity_id
_entity_poly.type
_entity_poly.pdbx_seq_one_letter_code
_entity_poly.pdbx_strand_id
1 'polypeptide(L)' 'MTAKNSGEAAVQRIQHDDLIYYRFEMWPDLTHGVFTRHGGVSAAPWQSLNLGGNVGDD' A
#
# COMPACT_ATOMS: atom_id res chain seq x y z
N MET A 1 27.82 -4.92 -2.02
CA MET A 1 27.06 -3.77 -1.48
C MET A 1 26.51 -3.01 -2.67
N THR A 2 25.25 -3.26 -3.02
CA THR A 2 24.61 -2.59 -4.16
C THR A 2 24.22 -1.19 -3.70
N ALA A 3 24.80 -0.16 -4.30
CA ALA A 3 24.40 1.21 -4.04
C ALA A 3 22.91 1.34 -4.40
N LYS A 4 22.08 1.77 -3.45
CA LYS A 4 20.70 2.18 -3.75
C LYS A 4 20.81 3.37 -4.71
N ASN A 5 20.18 3.27 -5.89
CA ASN A 5 20.14 4.37 -6.84
C ASN A 5 19.55 5.60 -6.13
N SER A 6 20.19 6.76 -6.29
CA SER A 6 19.89 8.02 -5.59
C SER A 6 18.48 8.62 -5.86
N GLY A 7 17.60 7.90 -6.53
CA GLY A 7 16.20 8.26 -6.78
C GLY A 7 15.16 7.27 -6.24
N GLU A 8 15.56 6.13 -5.66
CA GLU A 8 14.61 5.20 -5.05
C GLU A 8 14.43 5.53 -3.56
N ALA A 9 13.24 5.99 -3.20
CA ALA A 9 12.86 6.11 -1.80
C ALA A 9 12.92 4.72 -1.15
N ALA A 10 13.65 4.58 -0.03
CA ALA A 10 13.66 3.34 0.70
C ALA A 10 12.27 3.10 1.31
N VAL A 11 11.67 1.96 0.99
CA VAL A 11 10.32 1.59 1.40
C VAL A 11 10.33 0.28 2.17
N GLN A 12 9.54 0.24 3.23
CA GLN A 12 9.28 -0.95 4.03
C GLN A 12 7.90 -1.51 3.66
N ARG A 13 7.83 -2.80 3.32
CA ARG A 13 6.55 -3.53 3.21
C ARG A 13 6.04 -3.87 4.60
N ILE A 14 4.82 -3.47 4.92
CA ILE A 14 4.11 -3.84 6.14
C ILE A 14 2.98 -4.78 5.77
N GLN A 15 2.76 -5.79 6.61
CA GLN A 15 1.62 -6.68 6.53
C GLN A 15 0.91 -6.69 7.88
N HIS A 16 -0.41 -6.46 7.84
CA HIS A 16 -1.29 -6.54 8.98
C HIS A 16 -2.50 -7.36 8.56
N ASP A 17 -2.60 -8.59 9.06
CA ASP A 17 -3.51 -9.61 8.53
C ASP A 17 -3.33 -9.77 7.00
N ASP A 18 -4.41 -9.60 6.23
CA ASP A 18 -4.40 -9.64 4.77
C ASP A 18 -4.06 -8.29 4.12
N LEU A 19 -3.97 -7.21 4.91
CA LEU A 19 -3.66 -5.87 4.43
C LEU A 19 -2.15 -5.74 4.16
N ILE A 20 -1.82 -5.36 2.94
CA ILE A 20 -0.45 -5.12 2.50
C ILE A 20 -0.31 -3.66 2.08
N TYR A 21 0.64 -2.96 2.69
CA TYR A 21 0.93 -1.56 2.38
C TYR A 21 2.41 -1.25 2.56
N TYR A 22 2.85 -0.13 2.01
CA TYR A 22 4.23 0.32 2.07
C TYR A 22 4.36 1.61 2.88
N ARG A 23 5.45 1.74 3.61
CA ARG A 23 5.84 2.97 4.33
C ARG A 23 7.20 3.43 3.84
N PHE A 24 7.42 4.74 3.83
CA PHE A 24 8.74 5.31 3.58
C PHE A 24 9.58 5.21 4.85
N GLU A 25 10.78 4.64 4.74
CA GLU A 25 11.70 4.49 5.87
C GLU A 25 12.13 5.84 6.46
N MET A 26 12.09 6.91 5.66
CA MET A 26 12.48 8.26 6.09
C MET A 26 11.52 8.90 7.09
N TRP A 27 10.31 8.35 7.29
CA TRP A 27 9.31 8.89 8.21
C TRP A 27 8.87 7.84 9.26
N PRO A 28 9.77 7.48 10.20
CA PRO A 28 9.51 6.39 11.15
C PRO A 28 8.35 6.69 12.10
N ASP A 29 8.19 7.95 12.53
CA ASP A 29 7.20 8.36 13.53
C ASP A 29 5.92 8.95 12.92
N LEU A 30 5.89 9.13 11.59
CA LEU A 30 4.68 9.56 10.89
C LEU A 30 3.80 8.35 10.60
N THR A 31 2.53 8.42 11.00
CA THR A 31 1.54 7.44 10.57
C THR A 31 1.17 7.71 9.11
N HIS A 32 1.55 6.80 8.22
CA HIS A 32 1.27 6.88 6.79
C HIS A 32 1.32 5.49 6.15
N GLY A 33 0.85 5.38 4.90
CA GLY A 33 0.95 4.15 4.12
C GLY A 33 0.51 4.33 2.67
N VAL A 34 1.15 3.61 1.77
CA VAL A 34 0.71 3.44 0.37
C VAL A 34 0.12 2.03 0.26
N PHE A 35 -1.20 1.95 0.19
CA PHE A 35 -1.93 0.68 0.19
C PHE A 35 -1.86 -0.02 -1.16
N THR A 36 -1.84 -1.36 -1.12
CA THR A 36 -1.96 -2.20 -2.33
C THR A 36 -3.42 -2.55 -2.61
N ARG A 37 -3.65 -3.43 -3.59
CA ARG A 37 -4.97 -3.98 -3.90
C ARG A 37 -5.36 -5.19 -3.06
N HIS A 38 -4.57 -5.58 -2.07
CA HIS A 38 -4.78 -6.74 -1.20
C HIS A 38 -5.46 -6.38 0.12
N GLY A 39 -6.22 -7.34 0.68
CA GLY A 39 -6.79 -7.22 2.02
C GLY A 39 -8.10 -6.43 2.10
N GLY A 40 -8.80 -6.25 0.98
CA GLY A 40 -10.13 -5.66 0.99
C GLY A 40 -11.24 -6.67 0.65
N VAL A 41 -12.47 -6.18 0.64
CA VAL A 41 -13.69 -7.00 0.48
C VAL A 41 -14.39 -6.82 -0.86
N SER A 42 -13.95 -5.87 -1.68
CA SER A 42 -14.59 -5.58 -2.97
C SER A 42 -14.52 -6.79 -3.89
N ALA A 43 -15.62 -7.05 -4.59
CA ALA A 43 -15.71 -8.10 -5.59
C ALA A 43 -15.12 -7.64 -6.93
N ALA A 44 -15.03 -8.54 -7.92
CA ALA A 44 -14.69 -8.16 -9.29
C ALA A 44 -15.74 -7.17 -9.86
N PRO A 45 -15.34 -6.15 -10.64
CA PRO A 45 -13.98 -5.87 -11.12
C PRO A 45 -13.09 -5.10 -10.12
N TRP A 46 -13.63 -4.69 -8.96
CA TRP A 46 -12.94 -3.91 -7.94
C TRP A 46 -12.19 -4.75 -6.91
N GLN A 47 -11.87 -6.01 -7.20
CA GLN A 47 -11.15 -6.89 -6.28
C GLN A 47 -9.74 -6.34 -5.95
N SER A 48 -9.27 -6.27 -4.70
CA SER A 48 -9.97 -6.56 -3.42
C SER A 48 -10.12 -5.32 -2.53
N LEU A 49 -9.10 -4.44 -2.45
CA LEU A 49 -9.14 -3.22 -1.64
C LEU A 49 -9.40 -1.99 -2.52
N ASN A 50 -10.66 -1.71 -2.80
CA ASN A 50 -11.08 -0.47 -3.45
C ASN A 50 -11.46 0.59 -2.41
N LEU A 51 -11.01 1.82 -2.65
CA LEU A 51 -11.35 3.00 -1.84
C LEU A 51 -12.05 4.07 -2.67
N GLY A 52 -12.24 3.84 -3.98
CA GLY A 52 -12.95 4.77 -4.85
C GLY A 52 -14.46 4.65 -4.64
N GLY A 53 -15.11 5.71 -4.16
CA GLY A 53 -16.56 5.70 -3.89
C GLY A 53 -17.46 6.00 -5.10
N ASN A 54 -16.90 6.34 -6.26
CA ASN A 54 -17.65 6.76 -7.46
C ASN A 54 -17.44 5.83 -8.67
N VAL A 55 -16.90 4.62 -8.45
CA VAL A 55 -16.53 3.68 -9.52
C VAL A 55 -17.56 2.57 -9.73
N GLY A 56 -18.70 2.63 -9.04
CA GLY A 56 -19.79 1.65 -9.11
C GLY A 56 -19.63 0.43 -8.19
N ASP A 57 -18.63 0.45 -7.31
CA ASP A 57 -18.49 -0.52 -6.21
C ASP A 57 -19.53 -0.23 -5.11
N ASP A 58 -19.88 -1.25 -4.32
CA ASP A 58 -21.00 -1.24 -3.35
C ASP A 58 -20.97 -0.07 -2.33
#